data_AF-A0A836WCV5-F1
#
_entry.id   AF-A0A836WCV5-F1
#
_cell.length_a   1.000
_cell.length_b   1.000
_cell.length_c   1.000
_cell.angle_alpha   90.00
_cell.angle_beta   90.00
_cell.angle_gamma   90.00
#
_symmetry.space_group_name_H-M   'P 1'
#
loop_
_entity.id
_entity.type
_entity.pdbx_description
1 polymer ?
#
loop_
_entity_poly.entity_id
_entity_poly.type
_entity_poly.pdbx_seq_one_letter_code
_entity_poly.pdbx_strand_id
1 'polypeptide(L)' 'MGGRPGIAELVLVLAVLLLLFGAKRLPELARALGRSLSEFRRGRQEGEKSTGEEHPVSNDDPKNSVAHDARSNNSAPGDH' A
#
# COMPACT_ATOMS: atom_id res chain seq x y z
N MET A 1 -44.99 -1.10 6.06
CA MET A 1 -44.37 -1.29 7.40
C MET A 1 -43.30 -2.36 7.29
N GLY A 2 -42.05 -1.98 7.08
CA GLY A 2 -40.92 -2.90 7.04
C GLY A 2 -39.73 -2.20 7.68
N GLY A 3 -39.68 -2.26 9.01
CA GLY A 3 -38.59 -1.67 9.78
C GLY A 3 -37.32 -2.46 9.52
N ARG A 4 -36.23 -1.76 9.23
CA ARG A 4 -34.90 -2.37 9.18
C ARG A 4 -34.67 -3.06 10.53
N PRO A 5 -34.11 -4.28 10.56
CA PRO A 5 -33.80 -4.94 11.81
C PRO A 5 -32.97 -3.98 12.66
N GLY A 6 -33.43 -3.75 13.88
CA GLY A 6 -32.76 -2.95 14.87
C GLY A 6 -31.41 -3.56 15.22
N ILE A 7 -30.59 -2.77 15.91
CA ILE A 7 -29.26 -3.19 16.34
C ILE A 7 -29.33 -4.49 17.17
N ALA A 8 -30.36 -4.65 18.01
CA ALA A 8 -30.54 -5.84 18.83
C ALA A 8 -30.72 -7.13 18.00
N GLU A 9 -31.54 -7.10 16.94
CA GLU A 9 -31.76 -8.27 16.07
C GLU A 9 -30.50 -8.59 15.25
N LEU A 10 -29.79 -7.57 14.77
CA LEU A 10 -28.50 -7.75 14.11
C LEU A 10 -27.45 -8.40 15.02
N VAL A 11 -27.37 -7.97 16.27
CA VAL A 11 -26.45 -8.56 17.27
C VAL A 11 -26.83 -10.01 17.57
N LEU A 12 -28.11 -10.34 17.66
CA LEU A 12 -28.57 -11.72 17.88
C LEU A 12 -28.18 -12.64 16.72
N VAL A 13 -28.40 -12.20 15.47
CA VAL A 13 -28.00 -12.96 14.27
C VAL A 13 -26.48 -13.13 14.24
N LEU A 14 -25.73 -12.07 14.52
CA LEU A 14 -24.28 -12.14 14.59
C LEU A 14 -23.81 -13.10 15.68
N ALA A 15 -24.45 -13.10 16.86
CA ALA A 15 -24.14 -14.03 17.94
C ALA A 15 -24.34 -15.50 17.52
N VAL A 16 -25.43 -15.82 16.82
CA VAL A 16 -25.65 -17.18 16.29
C VAL A 16 -24.57 -17.56 15.29
N LEU A 17 -24.22 -16.68 14.34
CA LEU A 17 -23.12 -16.92 13.40
C LEU A 17 -21.78 -17.12 14.12
N LEU A 18 -21.50 -16.33 15.16
CA LEU A 18 -20.31 -16.46 15.99
C LEU A 18 -20.30 -17.77 16.80
N LEU A 19 -21.46 -18.31 17.20
CA LEU A 19 -21.54 -19.63 17.85
C LEU A 19 -21.24 -20.77 16.86
N LEU A 20 -21.77 -20.68 15.63
CA LEU A 20 -21.59 -21.70 14.60
C LEU A 20 -20.17 -21.71 14.02
N PHE A 21 -19.67 -20.52 13.64
CA PHE A 21 -18.36 -20.37 13.00
C PHE A 21 -17.24 -20.10 14.01
N GLY A 22 -17.54 -19.55 15.18
CA GLY A 22 -16.55 -19.14 16.17
C GLY A 22 -16.04 -17.71 15.96
N ALA A 23 -15.74 -17.01 17.06
CA ALA A 23 -15.25 -15.62 17.04
C ALA A 23 -13.93 -15.41 16.29
N LYS A 24 -13.13 -16.48 16.09
CA LYS A 24 -11.87 -16.43 15.34
C LYS A 24 -12.06 -16.55 13.82
N ARG A 25 -13.12 -17.19 13.33
CA ARG A 25 -13.30 -17.46 11.90
C ARG A 25 -13.82 -16.27 11.11
N LEU A 26 -14.71 -15.46 11.68
CA LEU A 26 -15.18 -14.22 11.03
C LEU A 26 -14.03 -13.26 10.65
N PRO A 27 -13.12 -12.87 11.55
CA PRO A 27 -12.02 -11.97 11.21
C PRO A 27 -11.01 -12.62 10.25
N GLU A 28 -10.82 -13.94 10.32
CA GLU A 28 -9.96 -14.68 9.40
C GLU A 28 -10.52 -14.65 7.97
N LEU A 29 -11.81 -14.93 7.80
CA LEU A 29 -12.52 -14.82 6.52
C LEU A 29 -12.52 -13.40 5.99
N ALA A 30 -12.80 -12.40 6.83
CA ALA A 30 -12.77 -10.99 6.44
C ALA A 30 -11.38 -10.56 5.97
N ARG A 31 -10.30 -11.00 6.62
CA ARG A 31 -8.92 -10.74 6.19
C ARG A 31 -8.59 -11.41 4.86
N ALA A 32 -9.02 -12.66 4.66
CA ALA A 32 -8.81 -13.38 3.41
C ALA A 32 -9.55 -12.71 2.23
N LEU A 33 -10.84 -12.39 2.43
CA LEU A 33 -11.65 -11.66 1.46
C LEU A 33 -11.11 -10.26 1.20
N GLY A 34 -10.66 -9.55 2.23
CA GLY A 34 -10.08 -8.21 2.12
C GLY A 34 -8.81 -8.20 1.28
N ARG A 35 -7.92 -9.19 1.47
CA ARG A 35 -6.72 -9.33 0.63
C ARG A 35 -7.09 -9.65 -0.82
N SER A 36 -8.02 -10.58 -1.06
CA SER A 36 -8.49 -10.90 -2.41
C SER A 36 -9.12 -9.68 -3.10
N LEU A 37 -9.96 -8.92 -2.39
CA LEU A 37 -10.59 -7.72 -2.92
C LEU A 37 -9.58 -6.59 -3.16
N SER A 38 -8.56 -6.46 -2.30
CA SER A 38 -7.47 -5.49 -2.47
C SER A 38 -6.68 -5.74 -3.74
N GLU A 39 -6.22 -6.98 -3.96
CA GLU A 39 -5.52 -7.34 -5.19
C GLU A 39 -6.43 -7.23 -6.43
N PHE A 40 -7.71 -7.60 -6.30
CA PHE A 40 -8.68 -7.42 -7.38
C PHE A 40 -8.86 -5.93 -7.75
N ARG A 41 -8.97 -5.04 -6.76
CA ARG A 41 -9.08 -3.59 -7.01
C ARG A 41 -7.80 -3.03 -7.64
N ARG A 42 -6.62 -3.51 -7.22
CA ARG A 42 -5.33 -3.09 -7.77
C ARG A 42 -5.18 -3.50 -9.23
N GLY A 43 -5.46 -4.78 -9.55
CA GLY A 43 -5.43 -5.27 -10.92
C GLY A 43 -6.46 -4.57 -11.83
N ARG A 44 -7.62 -4.19 -11.29
CA ARG A 44 -8.59 -3.35 -12.02
C ARG A 44 -8.07 -1.95 -12.31
N GLN A 45 -7.45 -1.28 -11.33
CA GLN A 45 -6.88 0.06 -11.52
C GLN A 45 -5.68 0.05 -12.47
N GLU A 46 -4.84 -0.98 -12.42
CA GLU A 46 -3.73 -1.17 -13.35
C GLU A 46 -4.24 -1.43 -14.78
N GLY A 47 -5.27 -2.28 -14.94
CA GLY A 47 -5.92 -2.50 -16.23
C GLY A 47 -6.58 -1.26 -16.81
N GLU A 48 -7.17 -0.40 -15.97
CA GLU A 48 -7.72 0.90 -16.39
C GLU A 48 -6.62 1.91 -16.72
N LYS A 49 -5.47 1.89 -16.00
CA LYS A 49 -4.31 2.75 -16.27
C LYS A 49 -3.52 2.31 -17.51
N SER A 50 -3.56 1.06 -17.94
CA SER A 50 -2.89 0.61 -19.18
C SER A 50 -3.50 1.15 -20.48
N THR A 51 -4.56 1.98 -20.42
CA THR A 51 -5.06 2.75 -21.57
C THR A 51 -4.57 4.22 -21.57
N GLY A 52 -3.84 4.66 -20.54
CA GLY A 52 -3.23 5.99 -20.48
C GLY A 52 -1.76 5.88 -20.12
N GLU A 53 -0.88 6.06 -21.12
CA GLU A 53 0.55 6.27 -20.89
C GLU A 53 0.73 7.43 -19.90
N GLU A 54 1.29 7.18 -18.72
CA GLU A 54 1.96 8.23 -17.95
C GLU A 54 3.02 7.60 -17.03
N HIS A 55 4.24 7.74 -17.52
CA HIS A 55 5.51 7.54 -16.84
C HIS A 55 5.53 8.42 -15.57
N PRO A 56 5.66 7.87 -14.33
CA PRO A 56 6.01 8.73 -13.22
C PRO A 56 7.48 9.13 -13.41
N VAL A 57 7.67 10.36 -13.88
CA VAL A 57 8.86 11.15 -13.62
C VAL A 57 9.09 11.15 -12.10
N SER A 58 10.02 10.31 -11.64
CA SER A 58 10.67 10.49 -10.35
C SER A 58 11.58 11.71 -10.46
N ASN A 59 11.02 12.88 -10.17
CA ASN A 59 11.82 14.05 -9.80
C ASN A 59 12.13 14.00 -8.30
N ASP A 60 13.36 14.45 -8.00
CA ASP A 60 13.85 14.95 -6.71
C ASP A 60 14.53 13.97 -5.74
N ASP A 61 15.75 13.55 -6.10
CA ASP A 61 16.85 13.34 -5.14
C ASP A 61 18.11 14.10 -5.59
N PRO A 62 18.26 15.42 -5.32
CA PRO A 62 19.49 16.15 -5.60
C PRO A 62 20.38 16.18 -4.35
N LYS A 63 20.81 15.02 -3.83
CA LYS A 63 21.79 14.98 -2.72
C LYS A 63 22.74 13.80 -2.80
N ASN A 64 23.45 13.67 -3.92
CA ASN A 64 24.73 12.95 -3.92
C ASN A 64 25.71 13.51 -4.96
N SER A 65 26.08 14.78 -4.81
CA SER A 65 27.11 15.41 -5.66
C SER A 65 28.04 16.36 -4.91
N VAL A 66 28.21 16.20 -3.59
CA VAL A 66 29.19 17.01 -2.86
C VAL A 66 30.07 16.15 -1.98
N ALA A 67 31.37 16.31 -2.22
CA ALA A 67 32.52 15.87 -1.44
C ALA A 67 33.08 14.47 -1.74
N HIS A 68 33.44 14.22 -3.00
CA HIS A 68 34.50 13.26 -3.32
C HIS A 68 35.55 13.79 -4.31
N ASP A 69 35.88 15.09 -4.27
CA ASP A 69 36.98 15.66 -5.07
C ASP A 69 37.71 16.76 -4.28
N ALA A 70 38.69 16.38 -3.46
CA ALA A 70 39.67 17.34 -2.92
C ALA A 70 41.00 16.67 -2.54
N ARG A 71 41.42 15.61 -3.26
CA ARG A 71 42.72 14.98 -3.02
C ARG A 71 43.28 14.28 -4.24
N SER A 72 43.73 15.04 -5.25
CA SER A 72 44.84 14.63 -6.14
C SER A 72 45.05 15.62 -7.31
N ASN A 73 45.95 16.60 -7.15
CA ASN A 73 46.82 17.26 -8.14
C ASN A 73 47.18 18.67 -7.60
N ASN A 74 48.42 19.12 -7.44
CA ASN A 74 49.67 18.88 -8.15
C ASN A 74 50.85 18.94 -7.18
N SER A 75 51.85 18.12 -7.42
CA SER A 75 53.20 18.24 -6.82
C SER A 75 54.11 19.06 -7.74
N ALA A 76 54.61 20.21 -7.23
CA ALA A 76 55.91 20.89 -7.42
C ALA A 76 56.47 21.11 -8.87
N PRO A 77 57.68 21.71 -9.11
CA PRO A 77 58.60 22.55 -8.31
C PRO A 77 59.09 23.83 -9.08
N GLY A 78 59.96 24.66 -8.49
CA GLY A 78 61.02 25.33 -9.27
C GLY A 78 61.23 26.83 -9.06
N ASP A 79 62.50 27.16 -8.79
CA ASP A 79 63.13 28.48 -8.69
C ASP A 79 62.97 29.36 -9.94
N HIS A 80 62.96 30.68 -9.74
CA HIS A 80 63.95 31.63 -10.25
C HIS A 80 63.75 33.01 -9.60
#